data_AF-A0A0B7ML27-F1
#
_entry.id   AF-A0A0B7ML27-F1
#
_cell.length_a   1.000
_cell.length_b   1.000
_cell.length_c   1.000
_cell.angle_alpha   90.00
_cell.angle_beta   90.00
_cell.angle_gamma   90.00
#
_symmetry.space_group_name_H-M   'P 1'
#
loop_
_entity.id
_entity.type
_entity.pdbx_description
1 polymer ?
#
loop_
_entity_poly.entity_id
_entity_poly.type
_entity_poly.pdbx_seq_one_letter_code
_entity_poly.pdbx_strand_id
1 'polypeptide(L)'
;MEVEALDRVVKETLNAIERGQDAIYDIAENTRCELERVQQDLITTQCETLETVQEIDKLTRLEKQSQLSLVDVSCNLHQYDEVMVKEVSGVSMDLQVCLLALQEQENNLRRRRMELERSMKRLSRTVAKAETLITKTSIVLQFFQGALAQINVKLDDLQKQDEGFKIILAQEEERRRLSREIHDGPAQAMANIVLRAEYCEQLLIHEPKQLKSKLEELKDLTRSTLQDIRRIIFDLRPMALDDLGLAGGGCVACLKILKNGTACLLNCFYSAVRGGTAEPSNWLFFESSKRL
;
A
#
# COMPACT_ATOMS: atom_id res chain seq x y z
N MET A 1 8.57 0.35 19.48
CA MET A 1 8.32 -1.04 19.92
C MET A 1 6.88 -1.49 19.64
N GLU A 2 5.83 -0.69 19.90
CA GLU A 2 4.43 -1.09 19.60
C GLU A 2 4.08 -1.14 18.11
N VAL A 3 4.65 -0.25 17.28
CA VAL A 3 4.33 -0.18 15.84
C VAL A 3 4.84 -1.39 15.05
N GLU A 4 6.05 -1.87 15.36
CA GLU A 4 6.63 -3.06 14.71
C GLU A 4 5.91 -4.36 15.09
N ALA A 5 5.44 -4.46 16.34
CA ALA A 5 4.62 -5.58 16.79
C ALA A 5 3.27 -5.62 16.05
N LEU A 6 2.65 -4.46 15.84
CA LEU A 6 1.40 -4.35 15.09
C LEU A 6 1.56 -4.73 13.62
N ASP A 7 2.63 -4.24 12.95
CA ASP A 7 2.93 -4.59 11.55
C ASP A 7 3.15 -6.11 11.38
N ARG A 8 3.82 -6.74 12.35
CA ARG A 8 4.01 -8.18 12.36
C ARG A 8 2.68 -8.95 12.46
N VAL A 9 1.83 -8.60 13.42
CA VAL A 9 0.51 -9.25 13.60
C VAL A 9 -0.33 -9.11 12.33
N VAL A 10 -0.34 -7.91 11.74
CA VAL A 10 -1.06 -7.64 10.49
C VAL A 10 -0.56 -8.53 9.35
N LYS A 11 0.77 -8.60 9.12
CA LYS A 11 1.34 -9.47 8.09
C LYS A 11 1.01 -10.94 8.33
N GLU A 12 1.09 -11.40 9.57
CA GLU A 12 0.72 -12.77 9.93
C GLU A 12 -0.76 -13.06 9.64
N THR A 13 -1.66 -12.11 9.93
CA THR A 13 -3.10 -12.25 9.60
C THR A 13 -3.38 -12.25 8.11
N LEU A 14 -2.75 -11.37 7.32
CA LEU A 14 -2.89 -11.35 5.86
C LEU A 14 -2.42 -12.67 5.25
N ASN A 15 -1.24 -13.15 5.65
CA ASN A 15 -0.70 -14.43 5.20
C ASN A 15 -1.62 -15.61 5.57
N ALA A 16 -2.28 -15.56 6.73
CA ALA A 16 -3.23 -16.60 7.12
C ALA A 16 -4.50 -16.58 6.25
N ILE A 17 -4.99 -15.39 5.89
CA ILE A 17 -6.13 -15.22 4.99
C ILE A 17 -5.77 -15.71 3.58
N GLU A 18 -4.60 -15.35 3.05
CA GLU A 18 -4.13 -15.80 1.74
C GLU A 18 -4.02 -17.34 1.67
N ARG A 19 -3.38 -17.97 2.66
CA ARG A 19 -3.34 -19.44 2.74
C ARG A 19 -4.73 -20.07 2.82
N GLY A 20 -5.65 -19.44 3.55
CA GLY A 20 -7.04 -19.89 3.63
C GLY A 20 -7.75 -19.79 2.26
N GLN A 21 -7.47 -18.74 1.51
CA GLN A 21 -8.00 -18.52 0.16
C GLN A 21 -7.47 -19.58 -0.83
N ASP A 22 -6.17 -19.88 -0.79
CA ASP A 22 -5.57 -20.94 -1.61
C ASP A 22 -6.21 -22.30 -1.33
N ALA A 23 -6.40 -22.64 -0.05
CA ALA A 23 -7.06 -23.88 0.33
C ALA A 23 -8.52 -23.97 -0.16
N ILE A 24 -9.27 -22.86 -0.13
CA ILE A 24 -10.64 -22.83 -0.67
C ILE A 24 -10.62 -22.98 -2.20
N TYR A 25 -9.63 -22.38 -2.87
CA TYR A 25 -9.44 -22.54 -4.31
C TYR A 25 -9.17 -24.00 -4.67
N ASP A 26 -8.25 -24.66 -3.96
CA ASP A 26 -7.95 -26.10 -4.16
C ASP A 26 -9.19 -26.97 -3.94
N ILE A 27 -9.99 -26.69 -2.91
CA ILE A 27 -11.26 -27.40 -2.68
C ILE A 27 -12.22 -27.17 -3.85
N ALA A 28 -12.37 -25.93 -4.31
CA ALA A 28 -13.27 -25.59 -5.41
C ALA A 28 -12.86 -26.33 -6.69
N GLU A 29 -11.56 -26.31 -7.02
CA GLU A 29 -11.02 -26.90 -8.24
C GLU A 29 -11.13 -28.43 -8.22
N ASN A 30 -10.74 -29.07 -7.11
CA ASN A 30 -10.92 -30.51 -6.94
C ASN A 30 -12.39 -30.92 -7.05
N THR A 31 -13.30 -30.14 -6.45
CA THR A 31 -14.74 -30.41 -6.52
C THR A 31 -15.30 -30.23 -7.93
N ARG A 32 -14.76 -29.28 -8.72
CA ARG A 32 -15.12 -29.10 -10.14
C ARG A 32 -14.69 -30.28 -10.98
N CYS A 33 -13.45 -30.75 -10.83
CA CYS A 33 -12.99 -31.96 -11.53
C CYS A 33 -13.86 -33.18 -11.21
N GLU A 34 -14.21 -33.38 -9.94
CA GLU A 34 -15.13 -34.46 -9.53
C GLU A 34 -16.55 -34.27 -10.10
N LEU A 35 -17.01 -33.02 -10.23
CA LEU A 35 -18.30 -32.72 -10.83
C LEU A 35 -18.33 -33.07 -12.32
N GLU A 36 -17.28 -32.73 -13.07
CA GLU A 36 -17.12 -33.10 -14.48
C GLU A 36 -17.09 -34.63 -14.65
N ARG A 37 -16.36 -35.32 -13.78
CA ARG A 37 -16.32 -36.79 -13.77
C ARG A 37 -17.70 -37.40 -13.52
N VAL A 38 -18.41 -36.94 -12.49
CA VAL A 38 -19.77 -37.43 -12.18
C VAL A 38 -20.77 -37.11 -13.29
N GLN A 39 -20.61 -35.97 -13.96
CA GLN A 39 -21.42 -35.62 -15.14
C GLN A 39 -21.18 -36.60 -16.29
N GLN A 40 -19.91 -36.94 -16.57
CA GLN A 40 -19.57 -37.89 -17.61
C GLN A 40 -20.13 -39.29 -17.29
N ASP A 41 -19.95 -39.77 -16.05
CA ASP A 41 -20.51 -41.06 -15.60
C ASP A 41 -22.04 -41.08 -15.70
N LEU A 42 -22.70 -39.95 -15.41
CA LEU A 42 -24.15 -39.81 -15.51
C LEU A 42 -24.63 -39.93 -16.96
N ILE A 43 -23.94 -39.28 -17.90
CA ILE A 43 -24.24 -39.37 -19.34
C ILE A 43 -24.09 -40.82 -19.82
N THR A 44 -22.98 -41.48 -19.49
CA THR A 44 -22.76 -42.89 -19.85
C THR A 44 -23.87 -43.79 -19.28
N THR A 45 -24.19 -43.65 -17.99
CA THR A 45 -25.26 -44.43 -17.35
C THR A 45 -26.62 -44.16 -18.00
N GLN A 46 -26.90 -42.92 -18.43
CA GLN A 46 -28.14 -42.56 -19.14
C GLN A 46 -28.24 -43.27 -20.50
N CYS A 47 -27.15 -43.32 -21.26
CA CYS A 47 -27.09 -44.05 -22.53
C CYS A 47 -27.31 -45.56 -22.32
N GLU A 48 -26.58 -46.17 -21.39
CA GLU A 48 -26.72 -47.60 -21.05
C GLU A 48 -28.15 -47.95 -20.58
N THR A 49 -28.76 -47.07 -19.78
CA THR A 49 -30.16 -47.24 -19.35
C THR A 49 -31.09 -47.25 -20.55
N LEU A 50 -30.91 -46.33 -21.51
CA LEU A 50 -31.75 -46.22 -22.70
C LEU A 50 -31.61 -47.44 -23.61
N GLU A 51 -30.38 -47.93 -23.82
CA GLU A 51 -30.12 -49.16 -24.57
C GLU A 51 -30.78 -50.37 -23.91
N THR A 52 -30.63 -50.53 -22.58
CA THR A 52 -31.23 -51.63 -21.82
C THR A 52 -32.76 -51.59 -21.91
N VAL A 53 -33.37 -50.41 -21.79
CA VAL A 53 -34.83 -50.24 -21.94
C VAL A 53 -35.31 -50.68 -23.33
N GLN A 54 -34.58 -50.29 -24.39
CA GLN A 54 -34.92 -50.70 -25.75
C GLN A 54 -34.79 -52.22 -25.95
N GLU A 55 -33.82 -52.85 -25.30
CA GLU A 55 -33.64 -54.30 -25.35
C GLU A 55 -34.73 -55.05 -24.59
N ILE A 56 -35.12 -54.55 -23.40
CA ILE A 56 -36.29 -55.05 -22.66
C ILE A 56 -37.55 -54.94 -23.50
N ASP A 57 -37.79 -53.81 -24.17
CA ASP A 57 -38.97 -53.62 -25.03
C ASP A 57 -39.02 -54.63 -26.18
N LYS A 58 -37.88 -54.92 -26.82
CA LYS A 58 -37.77 -55.93 -27.88
C LYS A 58 -38.04 -57.32 -27.33
N LEU A 59 -37.38 -57.70 -26.24
CA LEU A 59 -37.49 -59.04 -25.65
C LEU A 59 -38.90 -59.28 -25.10
N THR A 60 -39.53 -58.26 -24.51
CA THR A 60 -40.93 -58.31 -24.04
C THR A 60 -41.91 -58.61 -25.18
N ARG A 61 -41.64 -58.13 -26.40
CA ARG A 61 -42.48 -58.45 -27.57
C ARG A 61 -42.31 -59.92 -28.01
N LEU A 62 -41.07 -60.41 -28.02
CA LEU A 62 -40.77 -61.81 -28.37
C LEU A 62 -41.31 -62.79 -27.33
N GLU A 63 -41.20 -62.45 -26.06
CA GLU A 63 -41.72 -63.24 -24.93
C GLU A 63 -43.25 -63.38 -25.03
N LYS A 64 -43.98 -62.28 -25.29
CA LYS A 64 -45.43 -62.34 -25.54
C LYS A 64 -45.81 -63.24 -26.71
N GLN A 65 -45.04 -63.23 -27.80
CA GLN A 65 -45.28 -64.11 -28.95
C GLN A 65 -45.03 -65.58 -28.59
N SER A 66 -43.96 -65.86 -27.86
CA SER A 66 -43.63 -67.21 -27.37
C SER A 66 -44.70 -67.74 -26.41
N GLN A 67 -45.24 -66.90 -25.52
CA GLN A 67 -46.33 -67.27 -24.62
C GLN A 67 -47.60 -67.68 -25.37
N LEU A 68 -47.96 -66.98 -26.46
CA LEU A 68 -49.13 -67.35 -27.28
C LEU A 68 -48.96 -68.74 -27.90
N SER A 69 -47.77 -69.04 -28.45
CA SER A 69 -47.44 -70.37 -28.98
C SER A 69 -47.46 -71.45 -27.89
N LEU A 70 -46.99 -71.13 -26.69
CA LEU A 70 -47.02 -72.05 -25.56
C LEU A 70 -48.46 -72.37 -25.12
N VAL A 71 -49.34 -71.37 -25.09
CA VAL A 71 -50.77 -71.55 -24.81
C VAL A 71 -51.44 -72.43 -25.86
N ASP A 72 -51.15 -72.22 -27.15
CA ASP A 72 -51.69 -73.03 -28.25
C ASP A 72 -51.28 -74.50 -28.14
N VAL A 73 -49.98 -74.76 -27.96
CA VAL A 73 -49.44 -76.12 -27.79
C VAL A 73 -49.96 -76.79 -26.51
N SER A 74 -50.14 -76.03 -25.42
CA SER A 74 -50.68 -76.53 -24.15
C SER A 74 -52.17 -76.87 -24.22
N CYS A 75 -52.94 -76.15 -25.03
CA CYS A 75 -54.37 -76.43 -25.25
C CYS A 75 -54.61 -77.57 -26.24
N ASN A 76 -53.68 -77.80 -27.17
CA ASN A 76 -53.82 -78.73 -28.30
C ASN A 76 -52.84 -79.92 -28.24
N LEU A 77 -52.57 -80.47 -27.05
CA LEU A 77 -51.55 -81.53 -26.81
C LEU A 77 -51.67 -82.80 -27.67
N HIS A 78 -52.82 -83.04 -28.30
CA HIS A 78 -53.06 -84.20 -29.16
C HIS A 78 -52.54 -84.01 -30.59
N GLN A 79 -52.21 -82.77 -30.98
CA GLN A 79 -51.77 -82.40 -32.33
C GLN A 79 -50.24 -82.19 -32.44
N TYR A 80 -49.51 -82.23 -31.31
CA TYR A 80 -48.07 -81.98 -31.25
C TYR A 80 -47.32 -83.14 -30.61
N ASP A 81 -46.12 -83.43 -31.13
CA ASP A 81 -45.21 -84.41 -30.55
C ASP A 81 -44.56 -83.89 -29.25
N GLU A 82 -44.24 -84.81 -28.32
CA GLU A 82 -43.67 -84.47 -27.00
C GLU A 82 -42.38 -83.63 -27.09
N VAL A 83 -41.60 -83.82 -28.16
CA VAL A 83 -40.37 -83.06 -28.43
C VAL A 83 -40.68 -81.59 -28.73
N MET A 84 -41.67 -81.32 -29.58
CA MET A 84 -42.09 -79.96 -29.94
C MET A 84 -42.65 -79.20 -28.72
N VAL A 85 -43.41 -79.90 -27.86
CA VAL A 85 -43.93 -79.32 -26.61
C VAL A 85 -42.79 -78.89 -25.68
N LYS A 86 -41.75 -79.73 -25.54
CA LYS A 86 -40.56 -79.42 -24.74
C LYS A 86 -39.74 -78.27 -25.33
N GLU A 87 -39.58 -78.21 -26.64
CA GLU A 87 -38.85 -77.13 -27.32
C GLU A 87 -39.54 -75.76 -27.12
N VAL A 88 -40.85 -75.67 -27.37
CA VAL A 88 -41.61 -74.42 -27.18
C VAL A 88 -41.60 -73.97 -25.72
N SER A 89 -41.72 -74.92 -24.78
CA SER A 89 -41.64 -74.63 -23.34
C SER A 89 -40.25 -74.15 -22.92
N GLY A 90 -39.18 -74.75 -23.46
CA GLY A 90 -37.79 -74.34 -23.22
C GLY A 90 -37.52 -72.91 -23.70
N VAL A 91 -37.89 -72.60 -24.95
CA VAL A 91 -37.70 -71.25 -25.53
C VAL A 91 -38.44 -70.18 -24.72
N SER A 92 -39.67 -70.45 -24.26
CA SER A 92 -40.42 -69.51 -23.42
C SER A 92 -39.72 -69.26 -22.08
N MET A 93 -39.21 -70.32 -21.44
CA MET A 93 -38.51 -70.23 -20.17
C MET A 93 -37.19 -69.47 -20.29
N ASP A 94 -36.42 -69.70 -21.36
CA ASP A 94 -35.17 -68.99 -21.65
C ASP A 94 -35.40 -67.50 -21.88
N LEU A 95 -36.42 -67.13 -22.67
CA LEU A 95 -36.80 -65.72 -22.88
C LEU A 95 -37.21 -65.04 -21.57
N GLN A 96 -37.92 -65.74 -20.69
CA GLN A 96 -38.35 -65.21 -19.40
C GLN A 96 -37.17 -64.96 -18.45
N VAL A 97 -36.18 -65.87 -18.41
CA VAL A 97 -34.94 -65.69 -17.63
C VAL A 97 -34.14 -64.50 -18.14
N CYS A 98 -33.96 -64.39 -19.46
CA CYS A 98 -33.27 -63.24 -20.08
C CYS A 98 -33.99 -61.91 -19.79
N LEU A 99 -35.33 -61.89 -19.82
CA LEU A 99 -36.11 -60.69 -19.52
C LEU A 99 -35.89 -60.22 -18.07
N LEU A 100 -35.94 -61.15 -17.13
CA LEU A 100 -35.71 -60.87 -15.71
C LEU A 100 -34.29 -60.34 -15.47
N ALA A 101 -33.29 -60.93 -16.13
CA ALA A 101 -31.91 -60.47 -16.03
C ALA A 101 -31.74 -59.01 -16.51
N LEU A 102 -32.31 -58.67 -17.67
CA LEU A 102 -32.26 -57.30 -18.21
C LEU A 102 -33.04 -56.30 -17.35
N GLN A 103 -34.21 -56.68 -16.82
CA GLN A 103 -34.98 -55.84 -15.90
C GLN A 103 -34.20 -55.54 -14.61
N GLU A 104 -33.46 -56.52 -14.08
CA GLU A 104 -32.60 -56.29 -12.92
C GLU A 104 -31.41 -55.38 -13.26
N GLN A 105 -30.80 -55.55 -14.44
CA GLN A 105 -29.77 -54.64 -14.93
C GLN A 105 -30.30 -53.20 -15.06
N GLU A 106 -31.49 -53.01 -15.63
CA GLU A 106 -32.13 -51.70 -15.75
C GLU A 106 -32.38 -51.07 -14.37
N ASN A 107 -32.87 -51.85 -13.40
CA ASN A 107 -33.08 -51.37 -12.03
C ASN A 107 -31.77 -50.90 -11.40
N ASN A 108 -30.66 -51.61 -11.62
CA ASN A 108 -29.34 -51.23 -11.12
C ASN A 108 -28.82 -49.96 -11.78
N LEU A 109 -28.98 -49.81 -13.10
CA LEU A 109 -28.62 -48.59 -13.84
C LEU A 109 -29.44 -47.38 -13.38
N ARG A 110 -30.76 -47.56 -13.16
CA ARG A 110 -31.65 -46.51 -12.63
C ARG A 110 -31.24 -46.07 -11.22
N ARG A 111 -30.86 -47.01 -10.35
CA ARG A 111 -30.33 -46.70 -9.00
C ARG A 111 -29.02 -45.92 -9.11
N ARG A 112 -28.09 -46.37 -9.95
CA ARG A 112 -26.81 -45.69 -10.18
C ARG A 112 -27.01 -44.26 -10.69
N ARG A 113 -27.92 -44.07 -11.66
CA ARG A 113 -28.28 -42.75 -12.17
C ARG A 113 -28.75 -41.82 -11.06
N MET A 114 -29.65 -42.31 -10.20
CA MET A 114 -30.20 -41.53 -9.08
C MET A 114 -29.11 -41.14 -8.06
N GLU A 115 -28.14 -42.02 -7.80
CA GLU A 115 -26.99 -41.71 -6.93
C GLU A 115 -26.06 -40.65 -7.54
N LEU A 116 -25.77 -40.76 -8.84
CA LEU A 116 -24.95 -39.79 -9.58
C LEU A 116 -25.63 -38.42 -9.64
N GLU A 117 -26.94 -38.35 -9.93
CA GLU A 117 -27.72 -37.10 -9.93
C GLU A 117 -27.69 -36.40 -8.56
N ARG A 118 -27.86 -37.17 -7.47
CA ARG A 118 -27.76 -36.64 -6.09
C ARG A 118 -26.36 -36.13 -5.79
N SER A 119 -25.34 -36.89 -6.20
CA SER A 119 -23.93 -36.54 -6.00
C SER A 119 -23.57 -35.26 -6.76
N MET A 120 -23.98 -35.15 -8.03
CA MET A 120 -23.78 -33.95 -8.86
C MET A 120 -24.42 -32.73 -8.20
N LYS A 121 -25.67 -32.85 -7.72
CA LYS A 121 -26.36 -31.73 -7.03
C LYS A 121 -25.66 -31.34 -5.74
N ARG A 122 -25.09 -32.29 -5.00
CA ARG A 122 -24.29 -32.02 -3.79
C ARG A 122 -22.99 -31.30 -4.14
N LEU A 123 -22.22 -31.81 -5.09
CA LEU A 123 -20.94 -31.22 -5.54
C LEU A 123 -21.14 -29.80 -6.09
N SER A 124 -22.17 -29.60 -6.91
CA SER A 124 -22.51 -28.28 -7.47
C SER A 124 -22.78 -27.24 -6.37
N ARG A 125 -23.49 -27.63 -5.30
CA ARG A 125 -23.71 -26.75 -4.13
C ARG A 125 -22.41 -26.44 -3.40
N THR A 126 -21.48 -27.39 -3.32
CA THR A 126 -20.17 -27.17 -2.68
C THR A 126 -19.32 -26.19 -3.49
N VAL A 127 -19.26 -26.35 -4.82
CA VAL A 127 -18.56 -25.40 -5.71
C VAL A 127 -19.12 -23.99 -5.56
N ALA A 128 -20.44 -23.82 -5.64
CA ALA A 128 -21.07 -22.51 -5.51
C ALA A 128 -20.79 -21.83 -4.15
N LYS A 129 -20.74 -22.62 -3.07
CA LYS A 129 -20.34 -22.13 -1.74
C LYS A 129 -18.87 -21.70 -1.70
N ALA A 130 -17.97 -22.49 -2.29
CA ALA A 130 -16.55 -22.18 -2.35
C ALA A 130 -16.29 -20.89 -3.16
N GLU A 131 -16.93 -20.73 -4.32
CA GLU A 131 -16.85 -19.50 -5.14
C GLU A 131 -17.34 -18.27 -4.38
N THR A 132 -18.44 -18.40 -3.63
CA THR A 132 -18.96 -17.33 -2.77
C THR A 132 -17.99 -17.00 -1.63
N LEU A 133 -17.28 -17.98 -1.08
CA LEU A 133 -16.28 -17.74 -0.05
C LEU A 133 -15.06 -17.04 -0.62
N ILE A 134 -14.54 -17.49 -1.77
CA ILE A 134 -13.41 -16.88 -2.47
C ILE A 134 -13.68 -15.40 -2.75
N THR A 135 -14.85 -15.08 -3.30
CA THR A 135 -15.22 -13.67 -3.59
C THR A 135 -15.29 -12.83 -2.32
N LYS A 136 -15.89 -13.35 -1.24
CA LYS A 136 -15.96 -12.64 0.05
C LYS A 136 -14.59 -12.45 0.69
N THR A 137 -13.74 -13.46 0.71
CA THR A 137 -12.38 -13.36 1.28
C THR A 137 -11.51 -12.41 0.47
N SER A 138 -11.61 -12.40 -0.86
CA SER A 138 -10.91 -11.43 -1.72
C SER A 138 -11.28 -9.99 -1.39
N ILE A 139 -12.57 -9.70 -1.20
CA ILE A 139 -13.04 -8.36 -0.81
C ILE A 139 -12.47 -7.96 0.55
N VAL A 140 -12.51 -8.88 1.52
CA VAL A 140 -11.97 -8.62 2.86
C VAL A 140 -10.47 -8.34 2.81
N LEU A 141 -9.70 -9.17 2.09
CA LEU A 141 -8.26 -9.00 1.92
C LEU A 141 -7.94 -7.63 1.29
N GLN A 142 -8.65 -7.26 0.22
CA GLN A 142 -8.45 -5.99 -0.45
C GLN A 142 -8.81 -4.79 0.44
N PHE A 143 -9.86 -4.90 1.25
CA PHE A 143 -10.22 -3.87 2.23
C PHE A 143 -9.13 -3.71 3.30
N PHE A 144 -8.64 -4.80 3.88
CA PHE A 144 -7.57 -4.75 4.88
C PHE A 144 -6.29 -4.14 4.33
N GLN A 145 -5.85 -4.58 3.15
CA GLN A 145 -4.67 -4.01 2.47
C GLN A 145 -4.82 -2.50 2.23
N GLY A 146 -6.01 -2.06 1.76
CA GLY A 146 -6.30 -0.64 1.55
C GLY A 146 -6.33 0.18 2.84
N ALA A 147 -6.95 -0.32 3.91
CA ALA A 147 -7.02 0.35 5.21
C ALA A 147 -5.63 0.52 5.84
N LEU A 148 -4.78 -0.51 5.76
CA LEU A 148 -3.41 -0.46 6.26
C LEU A 148 -2.54 0.54 5.49
N ALA A 149 -2.69 0.59 4.17
CA ALA A 149 -1.99 1.58 3.35
C ALA A 149 -2.36 3.02 3.78
N GLN A 150 -3.64 3.29 4.06
CA GLN A 150 -4.09 4.60 4.54
C GLN A 150 -3.57 4.95 5.94
N ILE A 151 -3.52 3.96 6.85
CA ILE A 151 -3.00 4.17 8.20
C ILE A 151 -1.52 4.51 8.15
N ASN A 152 -0.73 3.76 7.36
CA ASN A 152 0.70 4.03 7.22
C ASN A 152 0.97 5.44 6.70
N VAL A 153 0.23 5.90 5.68
CA VAL A 153 0.36 7.28 5.17
C VAL A 153 0.07 8.32 6.27
N LYS A 154 -1.02 8.15 7.03
CA LYS A 154 -1.36 9.09 8.12
C LYS A 154 -0.34 9.09 9.25
N LEU A 155 0.21 7.93 9.60
CA LEU A 155 1.26 7.84 10.62
C LEU A 155 2.52 8.57 10.17
N ASP A 156 2.90 8.43 8.91
CA ASP A 156 4.05 9.12 8.31
C ASP A 156 3.86 10.65 8.33
N ASP A 157 2.65 11.12 8.04
CA ASP A 157 2.31 12.55 8.11
C ASP A 157 2.37 13.10 9.54
N LEU A 158 1.84 12.37 10.52
CA LEU A 158 1.89 12.76 11.94
C LEU A 158 3.32 12.80 12.48
N GLN A 159 4.16 11.82 12.11
CA GLN A 159 5.57 11.80 12.49
C GLN A 159 6.31 13.03 11.94
N LYS A 160 6.12 13.37 10.67
CA LYS A 160 6.71 14.57 10.06
C LYS A 160 6.24 15.85 10.73
N GLN A 161 4.97 15.94 11.14
CA GLN A 161 4.44 17.09 11.88
C GLN A 161 5.09 17.23 13.26
N ASP A 162 5.27 16.13 14.00
CA ASP A 162 5.91 16.15 15.32
C ASP A 162 7.38 16.59 15.23
N GLU A 163 8.12 16.09 14.23
CA GLU A 163 9.50 16.54 13.95
C GLU A 163 9.54 18.03 13.59
N GLY A 164 8.64 18.50 12.73
CA GLY A 164 8.52 19.93 12.39
C GLY A 164 8.25 20.80 13.62
N PHE A 165 7.36 20.34 14.52
CA PHE A 165 7.05 21.07 15.75
C PHE A 165 8.25 21.15 16.70
N LYS A 166 9.03 20.07 16.83
CA LYS A 166 10.28 20.07 17.63
C LYS A 166 11.31 21.06 17.09
N ILE A 167 11.46 21.14 15.77
CA ILE A 167 12.38 22.11 15.14
C ILE A 167 11.93 23.55 15.45
N ILE A 168 10.64 23.85 15.31
CA ILE A 168 10.08 25.17 15.62
C ILE A 168 10.30 25.53 17.10
N LEU A 169 10.04 24.60 18.02
CA LEU A 169 10.27 24.81 19.44
C LEU A 169 11.75 25.07 19.76
N ALA A 170 12.66 24.29 19.18
CA ALA A 170 14.10 24.48 19.36
C ALA A 170 14.55 25.85 18.83
N GLN A 171 14.04 26.27 17.67
CA GLN A 171 14.35 27.58 17.09
C GLN A 171 13.83 28.74 17.95
N GLU A 172 12.62 28.61 18.50
CA GLU A 172 12.03 29.64 19.36
C GLU A 172 12.75 29.75 20.72
N GLU A 173 13.15 28.62 21.31
CA GLU A 173 13.95 28.63 22.54
C GLU A 173 15.33 29.28 22.31
N GLU A 174 15.98 28.98 21.20
CA GLU A 174 17.26 29.62 20.84
C GLU A 174 17.07 31.12 20.61
N ARG A 175 16.01 31.53 19.92
CA ARG A 175 15.67 32.96 19.74
C ARG A 175 15.48 33.68 21.08
N ARG A 176 14.80 33.06 22.04
CA ARG A 176 14.62 33.62 23.40
C ARG A 176 15.93 33.70 24.17
N ARG A 177 16.79 32.69 24.06
CA ARG A 177 18.13 32.70 24.65
C ARG A 177 18.95 33.85 24.08
N LEU A 178 19.01 33.98 22.76
CA LEU A 178 19.73 35.05 22.07
C LEU A 178 19.21 36.43 22.44
N SER A 179 17.89 36.61 22.54
CA SER A 179 17.30 37.88 22.99
C SER A 179 17.76 38.26 24.39
N ARG A 180 17.91 37.29 25.31
CA ARG A 180 18.42 37.52 26.67
C ARG A 180 19.91 37.86 26.64
N GLU A 181 20.70 37.11 25.87
CA GLU A 181 22.15 37.33 25.74
C GLU A 181 22.48 38.71 25.14
N ILE A 182 21.72 39.15 24.13
CA ILE A 182 21.86 40.48 23.53
C ILE A 182 21.43 41.59 24.50
N HIS A 183 20.35 41.36 25.25
CA HIS A 183 19.85 42.34 26.21
C HIS A 183 20.82 42.54 27.39
N ASP A 184 21.26 41.46 28.01
CA ASP A 184 22.05 41.51 29.25
C ASP A 184 23.52 41.89 29.01
N GLY A 185 24.08 41.59 27.82
CA GLY A 185 25.45 41.97 27.47
C GLY A 185 25.52 43.31 26.72
N PRO A 186 25.37 43.29 25.38
CA PRO A 186 25.53 44.46 24.53
C PRO A 186 24.62 45.66 24.87
N ALA A 187 23.32 45.44 25.08
CA ALA A 187 22.39 46.56 25.29
C ALA A 187 22.67 47.27 26.62
N GLN A 188 22.96 46.51 27.68
CA GLN A 188 23.36 47.07 28.98
C GLN A 188 24.72 47.79 28.91
N ALA A 189 25.69 47.23 28.19
CA ALA A 189 26.99 47.88 27.99
C ALA A 189 26.87 49.19 27.19
N MET A 190 26.00 49.23 26.17
CA MET A 190 25.69 50.46 25.43
C MET A 190 25.05 51.53 26.32
N ALA A 191 24.13 51.16 27.22
CA ALA A 191 23.56 52.11 28.17
C ALA A 191 24.65 52.71 29.10
N ASN A 192 25.61 51.90 29.55
CA ASN A 192 26.75 52.37 30.36
C ASN A 192 27.66 53.32 29.58
N ILE A 193 27.90 53.05 28.28
CA ILE A 193 28.66 53.95 27.40
C ILE A 193 27.99 55.33 27.32
N VAL A 194 26.65 55.38 27.16
CA VAL A 194 25.90 56.65 27.13
C VAL A 194 26.09 57.42 28.44
N LEU A 195 25.88 56.79 29.60
CA LEU A 195 26.05 57.43 30.91
C LEU A 195 27.48 57.95 31.14
N ARG A 196 28.50 57.18 30.71
CA ARG A 196 29.90 57.60 30.83
C ARG A 196 30.24 58.75 29.87
N ALA A 197 29.60 58.80 28.70
CA ALA A 197 29.75 59.93 27.79
C ALA A 197 29.18 61.21 28.41
N GLU A 198 27.98 61.16 28.98
CA GLU A 198 27.37 62.29 29.72
C GLU A 198 28.26 62.74 30.89
N TYR A 199 28.86 61.81 31.63
CA TYR A 199 29.82 62.14 32.69
C TYR A 199 31.09 62.84 32.16
N CYS A 200 31.59 62.43 30.99
CA CYS A 200 32.71 63.11 30.34
C CYS A 200 32.34 64.54 29.92
N GLU A 201 31.10 64.79 29.49
CA GLU A 201 30.62 66.15 29.19
C GLU A 201 30.62 67.03 30.45
N GLN A 202 30.23 66.50 31.61
CA GLN A 202 30.29 67.23 32.88
C GLN A 202 31.75 67.51 33.32
N LEU A 203 32.65 66.53 33.16
CA LEU A 203 34.07 66.69 33.48
C LEU A 203 34.76 67.76 32.61
N LEU A 204 34.33 67.94 31.37
CA LEU A 204 34.85 68.99 30.49
C LEU A 204 34.67 70.39 31.09
N ILE A 205 33.57 70.60 31.83
CA ILE A 205 33.23 71.88 32.45
C ILE A 205 33.93 72.04 33.81
N HIS A 206 33.94 70.98 34.63
CA HIS A 206 34.34 71.08 36.03
C HIS A 206 35.79 70.66 36.31
N GLU A 207 36.31 69.63 35.63
CA GLU A 207 37.64 69.05 35.91
C GLU A 207 38.35 68.54 34.64
N PRO A 208 38.80 69.42 33.73
CA PRO A 208 39.32 69.05 32.41
C PRO A 208 40.61 68.21 32.47
N LYS A 209 41.33 68.23 33.59
CA LYS A 209 42.55 67.43 33.78
C LYS A 209 42.26 65.92 33.85
N GLN A 210 41.07 65.51 34.30
CA GLN A 210 40.68 64.09 34.39
C GLN A 210 40.01 63.56 33.11
N LEU A 211 39.51 64.46 32.25
CA LEU A 211 38.73 64.13 31.06
C LEU A 211 39.45 63.19 30.09
N LYS A 212 40.75 63.43 29.85
CA LYS A 212 41.53 62.63 28.88
C LYS A 212 41.55 61.14 29.26
N SER A 213 41.78 60.84 30.53
CA SER A 213 41.81 59.47 31.04
C SER A 213 40.42 58.81 30.97
N LYS A 214 39.35 59.54 31.30
CA LYS A 214 37.97 59.00 31.20
C LYS A 214 37.49 58.78 29.78
N LEU A 215 37.92 59.61 28.82
CA LEU A 215 37.67 59.38 27.40
C LEU A 215 38.42 58.15 26.85
N GLU A 216 39.62 57.86 27.36
CA GLU A 216 40.34 56.63 27.02
C GLU A 216 39.59 55.39 27.55
N GLU A 217 39.16 55.40 28.81
CA GLU A 217 38.32 54.34 29.38
C GLU A 217 37.01 54.12 28.59
N LEU A 218 36.36 55.20 28.15
CA LEU A 218 35.14 55.13 27.34
C LEU A 218 35.39 54.51 25.96
N LYS A 219 36.51 54.86 25.31
CA LYS A 219 36.91 54.28 24.03
C LYS A 219 37.16 52.78 24.14
N ASP A 220 37.80 52.34 25.21
CA ASP A 220 38.10 50.93 25.43
C ASP A 220 36.83 50.12 25.77
N LEU A 221 35.91 50.69 26.55
CA LEU A 221 34.58 50.10 26.79
C LEU A 221 33.76 49.98 25.49
N THR A 222 33.83 51.00 24.62
CA THR A 222 33.13 50.98 23.33
C THR A 222 33.71 49.93 22.39
N ARG A 223 35.04 49.79 22.35
CA ARG A 223 35.73 48.79 21.52
C ARG A 223 35.42 47.36 21.95
N SER A 224 35.42 47.09 23.26
CA SER A 224 35.07 45.77 23.80
C SER A 224 33.61 45.42 23.52
N THR A 225 32.68 46.36 23.78
CA THR A 225 31.24 46.16 23.48
C THR A 225 30.99 45.89 21.99
N LEU A 226 31.70 46.58 21.10
CA LEU A 226 31.62 46.33 19.65
C LEU A 226 32.17 44.95 19.26
N GLN A 227 33.20 44.47 19.95
CA GLN A 227 33.75 43.14 19.73
C GLN A 227 32.78 42.03 20.18
N ASP A 228 32.09 42.23 21.31
CA ASP A 228 31.07 41.31 21.81
C ASP A 228 29.87 41.21 20.86
N ILE A 229 29.39 42.35 20.34
CA ILE A 229 28.33 42.37 19.31
C ILE A 229 28.77 41.63 18.05
N ARG A 230 30.00 41.85 17.58
CA ARG A 230 30.53 41.16 16.40
C ARG A 230 30.62 39.65 16.61
N ARG A 231 30.97 39.20 17.82
CA ARG A 231 30.99 37.77 18.17
C ARG A 231 29.58 37.17 18.09
N ILE A 232 28.59 37.81 18.72
CA ILE A 232 27.20 37.37 18.67
C ILE A 232 26.68 37.30 17.23
N ILE A 233 26.95 38.30 16.40
CA ILE A 233 26.55 38.29 14.97
C ILE A 233 27.20 37.14 14.20
N PHE A 234 28.45 36.80 14.52
CA PHE A 234 29.14 35.68 13.88
C PHE A 234 28.54 34.33 14.29
N ASP A 235 28.24 34.16 15.58
CA ASP A 235 27.63 32.95 16.13
C ASP A 235 26.19 32.73 15.63
N LEU A 236 25.51 33.80 15.20
CA LEU A 236 24.17 33.78 14.60
C LEU A 236 24.16 33.42 13.10
N ARG A 237 25.32 33.32 12.44
CA ARG A 237 25.38 32.99 11.02
C ARG A 237 25.08 31.49 10.82
N PRO A 238 24.06 31.12 10.02
CA PRO A 238 23.74 29.72 9.79
C PRO A 238 24.83 29.04 8.95
N MET A 239 25.32 27.89 9.43
CA MET A 239 26.36 27.08 8.75
C MET A 239 26.00 26.69 7.30
N ALA A 240 24.71 26.63 6.96
CA ALA A 240 24.25 26.33 5.59
C ALA A 240 24.70 27.36 4.53
N LEU A 241 25.07 28.59 4.93
CA LEU A 241 25.63 29.60 4.01
C LEU A 241 27.14 29.45 3.79
N ASP A 242 27.87 28.82 4.71
CA ASP A 242 29.32 28.61 4.57
C ASP A 242 29.63 27.37 3.71
N ASP A 243 28.74 26.36 3.72
CA ASP A 243 28.91 25.11 2.97
C ASP A 243 28.45 25.19 1.48
N LEU A 244 27.61 26.16 1.10
CA LEU A 244 27.10 26.29 -0.27
C LEU A 244 27.98 27.13 -1.23
N GLY A 245 29.19 27.55 -0.85
CA GLY A 245 30.19 28.00 -1.83
C GLY A 245 31.20 29.06 -1.41
N LEU A 246 31.95 28.86 -0.32
CA LEU A 246 33.18 29.62 -0.07
C LEU A 246 34.31 28.74 0.50
N ALA A 247 34.37 27.48 0.04
CA ALA A 247 35.59 26.68 0.12
C ALA A 247 36.59 27.16 -0.96
N GLY A 248 37.17 28.33 -0.75
CA GLY A 248 38.17 28.88 -1.66
C GLY A 248 38.46 30.35 -1.44
N GLY A 249 39.35 30.64 -0.48
CA GLY A 249 40.19 31.85 -0.49
C GLY A 249 39.45 33.19 -0.41
N GLY A 250 39.57 33.84 0.76
CA GLY A 250 39.18 35.21 1.05
C GLY A 250 38.79 36.10 -0.13
N CYS A 251 37.51 36.48 -0.18
CA CYS A 251 37.09 37.66 -0.93
C CYS A 251 37.60 38.91 -0.19
N VAL A 252 38.89 39.22 -0.36
CA VAL A 252 39.54 40.49 0.04
C VAL A 252 38.85 41.70 -0.62
N ALA A 253 37.93 41.48 -1.57
CA ALA A 253 37.10 42.51 -2.18
C ALA A 253 36.00 43.08 -1.23
N CYS A 254 35.51 42.32 -0.25
CA CYS A 254 34.47 42.84 0.66
C CYS A 254 35.08 43.63 1.84
N LEU A 255 36.35 43.36 2.20
CA LEU A 255 37.01 44.02 3.33
C LEU A 255 37.57 45.42 3.02
N LYS A 256 37.56 45.85 1.74
CA LYS A 256 38.16 47.14 1.35
C LYS A 256 37.21 48.33 1.33
N ILE A 257 35.92 48.15 1.66
CA ILE A 257 34.91 49.22 1.61
C ILE A 257 34.25 49.43 2.97
N LEU A 258 35.07 49.73 3.97
CA LEU A 258 34.63 50.34 5.24
C LEU A 258 35.23 51.73 5.45
N LYS A 259 35.65 52.41 4.37
CA LYS A 259 36.18 53.77 4.46
C LYS A 259 35.26 54.91 4.02
N ASN A 260 34.16 54.69 3.30
CA ASN A 260 33.19 55.76 3.01
C ASN A 260 31.77 55.20 2.86
N GLY A 261 30.79 55.98 3.30
CA GLY A 261 29.41 55.58 3.60
C GLY A 261 28.57 54.97 2.46
N THR A 262 27.62 54.14 2.90
CA THR A 262 26.22 54.03 2.47
C THR A 262 25.81 53.59 1.05
N ALA A 263 26.68 53.28 0.08
CA ALA A 263 26.19 53.04 -1.30
C ALA A 263 26.05 51.57 -1.78
N CYS A 264 26.52 50.53 -1.07
CA CYS A 264 26.64 49.19 -1.68
C CYS A 264 25.60 48.13 -1.32
N LEU A 265 24.50 48.46 -0.64
CA LEU A 265 23.46 47.45 -0.34
C LEU A 265 22.59 47.05 -1.54
N LEU A 266 22.53 47.84 -2.62
CA LEU A 266 21.62 47.56 -3.74
C LEU A 266 22.21 46.77 -4.91
N ASN A 267 23.53 46.84 -5.16
CA ASN A 267 24.08 46.26 -6.40
C ASN A 267 24.52 44.80 -6.30
N CYS A 268 24.75 44.26 -5.10
CA CYS A 268 25.06 42.84 -4.92
C CYS A 268 23.78 41.97 -4.97
N PHE A 269 22.62 42.55 -4.60
CA PHE A 269 21.33 41.87 -4.65
C PHE A 269 20.80 41.74 -6.08
N TYR A 270 21.08 42.70 -6.97
CA TYR A 270 20.54 42.70 -8.34
C TYR A 270 21.22 41.69 -9.27
N SER A 271 22.48 41.31 -9.02
CA SER A 271 23.20 40.30 -9.83
C SER A 271 22.88 38.85 -9.43
N ALA A 272 22.52 38.59 -8.18
CA ALA A 272 22.21 37.24 -7.69
C ALA A 272 20.85 36.70 -8.17
N VAL A 273 19.89 37.58 -8.49
CA VAL A 273 18.51 37.19 -8.88
C VAL A 273 18.37 36.84 -10.37
N ARG A 274 19.34 37.14 -11.23
CA ARG A 274 19.25 36.85 -12.69
C ARG A 274 20.32 35.91 -13.28
N GLY A 275 21.13 35.25 -12.46
CA GLY A 275 21.94 34.10 -12.91
C GLY A 275 22.88 34.38 -14.12
N GLY A 276 23.39 35.60 -14.26
CA GLY A 276 24.32 35.96 -15.33
C GLY A 276 25.74 36.09 -14.80
N THR A 277 26.70 35.39 -15.41
CA THR A 277 28.14 35.60 -15.20
C THR A 277 28.51 37.03 -15.62
N ALA A 278 29.00 37.84 -14.68
CA ALA A 278 29.43 39.21 -14.95
C ALA A 278 30.79 39.21 -15.68
N GLU A 279 30.79 39.40 -17.01
CA GLU A 279 31.99 39.80 -17.74
C GLU A 279 32.29 41.30 -17.54
N PRO A 280 33.56 41.72 -17.47
CA PRO A 280 33.94 43.10 -17.15
C PRO A 280 33.74 44.11 -18.29
N SER A 281 33.10 43.73 -19.41
CA SER A 281 33.06 44.53 -20.64
C SER A 281 31.84 45.45 -20.76
N ASN A 282 30.87 45.41 -19.82
CA ASN A 282 29.60 46.15 -19.93
C ASN A 282 29.41 47.29 -18.90
N TRP A 283 30.50 47.84 -18.35
CA TRP A 283 30.45 49.03 -17.52
C TRP A 283 30.22 50.28 -18.40
N LEU A 284 28.97 50.53 -18.80
CA LEU A 284 28.59 51.80 -19.40
C LEU A 284 28.73 52.91 -18.34
N PHE A 285 29.76 53.72 -18.53
CA PHE A 285 29.91 55.04 -17.94
C PHE A 285 28.65 55.87 -18.25
N PHE A 286 27.86 56.22 -17.24
CA PHE A 286 26.85 57.26 -17.33
C PHE A 286 27.27 58.41 -16.41
N GLU A 287 28.10 59.29 -16.96
CA GLU A 287 28.34 60.61 -16.41
C GLU A 287 27.33 61.55 -17.08
N SER A 288 26.36 62.11 -16.33
CA SER A 288 25.78 63.42 -16.63
C SER A 288 24.81 63.94 -15.56
N SER A 289 25.15 65.16 -15.13
CA SER A 289 24.27 66.27 -14.74
C SER A 289 23.83 66.47 -13.28
N LYS A 290 24.52 67.45 -12.69
CA LYS A 290 24.02 68.46 -11.74
C LYS A 290 22.68 69.09 -12.17
N ARG A 291 21.89 69.49 -11.15
CA ARG A 291 20.75 70.44 -11.04
C ARG A 291 19.58 69.69 -10.37
N LEU A 292 19.05 70.06 -9.21
CA LEU A 292 19.01 71.31 -8.44
C LEU A 292 19.39 71.05 -6.97
#